data_AF-A0A4Q6GTS4-F1
#
_entry.id   AF-A0A4Q6GTS4-F1
#
_cell.length_a   1.000
_cell.length_b   1.000
_cell.length_c   1.000
_cell.angle_alpha   90.00
_cell.angle_beta   90.00
_cell.angle_gamma   90.00
#
_symmetry.space_group_name_H-M   'P 1'
#
loop_
_entity.id
_entity.type
_entity.pdbx_description
1 polymer ?
#
loop_
_entity_poly.entity_id
_entity_poly.type
_entity_poly.pdbx_seq_one_letter_code
_entity_poly.pdbx_strand_id
1 'polypeptide(L)' 'MNPSSNSLSNADARAGAEARRDLRQRDIVDDGVALMRVAGTLCALEYLKSRSVDGRVIARVLLDPGKRRSGPGLAAA' A
#
# COMPACT_ATOMS: atom_id res chain seq x y z
N MET A 1 -42.78 5.69 -11.55
CA MET A 1 -41.44 5.31 -12.04
C MET A 1 -40.41 5.64 -10.97
N ASN A 2 -39.79 4.64 -10.34
CA ASN A 2 -38.76 4.82 -9.31
C ASN A 2 -37.37 4.48 -9.90
N PRO A 3 -36.44 5.43 -10.03
CA PRO A 3 -35.06 5.14 -10.41
C PRO A 3 -34.13 5.39 -9.22
N SER A 4 -33.96 4.43 -8.30
CA SER A 4 -33.01 4.65 -7.18
C SER A 4 -32.24 3.42 -6.70
N SER A 5 -32.55 2.21 -7.16
CA SER A 5 -31.93 1.00 -6.62
C SER A 5 -30.49 0.73 -7.10
N ASN A 6 -29.96 1.46 -8.10
CA ASN A 6 -28.66 1.14 -8.72
C ASN A 6 -27.46 1.92 -8.16
N SER A 7 -27.66 2.95 -7.32
CA SER A 7 -26.56 3.81 -6.87
C SER A 7 -25.79 3.23 -5.66
N LEU A 8 -26.47 2.52 -4.78
CA LEU A 8 -25.88 1.93 -3.56
C LEU A 8 -24.99 0.73 -3.86
N SER A 9 -25.39 -0.15 -4.78
CA SER A 9 -24.63 -1.37 -5.13
C SER A 9 -23.26 -1.06 -5.76
N ASN A 10 -23.16 0.03 -6.51
CA ASN A 10 -21.91 0.42 -7.18
C ASN A 10 -20.90 1.05 -6.20
N ALA A 11 -21.38 1.66 -5.11
CA ALA A 11 -20.52 2.26 -4.09
C ALA A 11 -19.82 1.18 -3.23
N ASP A 12 -20.55 0.14 -2.83
CA ASP A 12 -20.01 -0.97 -2.04
C ASP A 12 -18.97 -1.80 -2.81
N ALA A 13 -19.27 -2.10 -4.09
CA ALA A 13 -18.33 -2.79 -4.98
C ALA A 13 -17.04 -1.99 -5.20
N ARG A 14 -17.11 -0.66 -5.27
CA ARG A 14 -15.94 0.22 -5.34
C ARG A 14 -15.19 0.23 -4.01
N ALA A 15 -15.86 0.36 -2.88
CA ALA A 15 -15.22 0.30 -1.57
C ALA A 15 -14.47 -1.02 -1.34
N GLY A 16 -15.07 -2.16 -1.71
CA GLY A 16 -14.42 -3.47 -1.66
C GLY A 16 -13.30 -3.66 -2.69
N ALA A 17 -13.35 -2.99 -3.84
CA ALA A 17 -12.26 -3.00 -4.82
C ALA A 17 -11.07 -2.11 -4.38
N GLU A 18 -11.35 -0.93 -3.82
CA GLU A 18 -10.34 -0.01 -3.29
C GLU A 18 -9.66 -0.61 -2.06
N ALA A 19 -10.41 -1.18 -1.10
CA ALA A 19 -9.82 -1.87 0.04
C ALA A 19 -8.89 -3.03 -0.36
N ARG A 20 -9.26 -3.81 -1.39
CA ARG A 20 -8.39 -4.88 -1.92
C ARG A 20 -7.16 -4.34 -2.64
N ARG A 21 -7.28 -3.20 -3.32
CA ARG A 21 -6.13 -2.49 -3.93
C ARG A 21 -5.18 -1.99 -2.86
N ASP A 22 -5.70 -1.43 -1.77
CA ASP A 22 -4.91 -0.99 -0.63
C ASP A 22 -4.15 -2.16 0.02
N LEU A 23 -4.82 -3.30 0.23
CA LEU A 23 -4.16 -4.49 0.77
C LEU A 23 -3.04 -5.00 -0.13
N ARG A 24 -3.31 -5.12 -1.44
CA ARG A 24 -2.29 -5.55 -2.41
C ARG A 24 -1.13 -4.58 -2.48
N GLN A 25 -1.40 -3.28 -2.46
CA GLN A 25 -0.36 -2.25 -2.48
C GLN A 25 0.50 -2.30 -1.22
N ARG A 26 -0.11 -2.55 -0.04
CA ARG A 26 0.64 -2.71 1.21
C ARG A 26 1.56 -3.92 1.18
N ASP A 27 1.09 -5.05 0.67
CA ASP A 27 1.85 -6.31 0.55
C ASP A 27 3.09 -6.13 -0.34
N ILE A 28 2.90 -5.60 -1.56
CA ILE A 28 3.99 -5.24 -2.49
C ILE A 28 5.04 -4.34 -1.81
N VAL A 29 4.55 -3.40 -1.02
CA VAL A 29 5.36 -2.39 -0.37
C VAL A 29 6.08 -2.96 0.87
N ASP A 30 5.55 -4.00 1.51
CA ASP A 30 6.21 -4.74 2.59
C ASP A 30 7.32 -5.65 2.03
N ASP A 31 7.03 -6.39 0.97
CA ASP A 31 8.00 -7.18 0.22
C ASP A 31 9.19 -6.33 -0.24
N GLY A 32 8.94 -5.13 -0.76
CA GLY A 32 10.01 -4.22 -1.17
C GLY A 32 10.90 -3.78 -0.01
N VAL A 33 10.36 -3.62 1.21
CA VAL A 33 11.15 -3.32 2.40
C VAL A 33 11.94 -4.52 2.87
N ALA A 34 11.32 -5.71 2.87
CA ALA A 34 12.01 -6.95 3.19
C ALA A 34 13.18 -7.18 2.22
N LEU A 35 12.93 -7.00 0.92
CA LEU A 35 13.93 -7.10 -0.15
C LEU A 35 15.06 -6.08 0.04
N MET A 36 14.74 -4.84 0.42
CA MET A 36 15.75 -3.82 0.72
C MET A 36 16.70 -4.26 1.84
N ARG A 37 16.17 -4.91 2.88
CA ARG A 37 16.97 -5.37 4.03
C ARG A 37 17.91 -6.53 3.69
N VAL A 38 17.55 -7.37 2.72
CA VAL A 38 18.33 -8.57 2.37
C VAL A 38 19.21 -8.40 1.14
N ALA A 39 18.79 -7.57 0.17
CA ALA A 39 19.44 -7.42 -1.14
C ALA A 39 19.80 -5.95 -1.48
N GLY A 40 19.50 -5.01 -0.59
CA GLY A 40 19.86 -3.60 -0.74
C GLY A 40 18.82 -2.75 -1.51
N THR A 41 19.04 -1.44 -1.47
CA THR A 41 18.11 -0.41 -1.94
C THR A 41 17.83 -0.47 -3.44
N LEU A 42 18.83 -0.79 -4.27
CA LEU A 42 18.66 -0.86 -5.72
C LEU A 42 17.70 -2.00 -6.12
N CYS A 43 17.85 -3.18 -5.50
CA CYS A 43 17.00 -4.32 -5.77
C CYS A 43 15.54 -4.06 -5.35
N ALA A 44 15.34 -3.43 -4.18
CA ALA A 44 14.03 -2.99 -3.73
C ALA A 44 13.38 -1.94 -4.64
N LEU A 45 14.17 -0.98 -5.14
CA LEU A 45 13.71 0.03 -6.08
C LEU A 45 13.21 -0.60 -7.39
N GLU A 46 13.96 -1.54 -7.95
CA GLU A 46 13.59 -2.24 -9.18
C GLU A 46 12.33 -3.10 -9.00
N TYR A 47 12.22 -3.81 -7.87
CA TYR A 47 11.02 -4.59 -7.53
C TYR A 47 9.76 -3.72 -7.46
N LEU A 48 9.83 -2.60 -6.73
CA LEU A 48 8.68 -1.69 -6.59
C LEU A 48 8.31 -1.02 -7.93
N LYS A 49 9.30 -0.67 -8.76
CA LYS A 49 9.07 -0.15 -10.11
C LYS A 49 8.41 -1.18 -11.01
N SER A 50 8.87 -2.44 -10.99
CA SER A 50 8.29 -3.55 -11.75
C SER A 50 6.81 -3.76 -11.43
N ARG A 51 6.41 -3.44 -10.20
CA ARG A 51 5.03 -3.55 -9.72
C ARG A 51 4.20 -2.26 -9.90
N SER A 52 4.71 -1.29 -10.66
CA SER A 52 4.05 0.00 -10.93
C SER A 52 3.71 0.80 -9.68
N VAL A 53 4.52 0.68 -8.62
CA VAL A 53 4.36 1.52 -7.43
C VAL A 53 4.75 2.95 -7.76
N ASP A 54 3.95 3.91 -7.32
CA ASP A 54 4.20 5.33 -7.54
C ASP A 54 5.55 5.77 -6.93
N GLY A 55 6.29 6.60 -7.66
CA GLY A 55 7.62 7.06 -7.24
C GLY A 55 7.63 7.77 -5.89
N ARG A 56 6.54 8.46 -5.49
CA ARG A 56 6.43 9.08 -4.16
C ARG A 56 6.28 8.04 -3.06
N VAL A 57 5.57 6.95 -3.34
CA VAL A 57 5.46 5.82 -2.41
C VAL A 57 6.83 5.15 -2.28
N ILE A 58 7.51 4.88 -3.39
CA ILE A 58 8.86 4.29 -3.40
C ILE A 58 9.84 5.15 -2.59
N ALA A 59 9.89 6.45 -2.85
CA ALA A 59 10.75 7.37 -2.10
C ALA A 59 10.44 7.31 -0.59
N ARG A 60 9.15 7.28 -0.20
CA ARG A 60 8.76 7.13 1.21
C ARG A 60 9.20 5.78 1.79
N VAL A 61 9.07 4.69 1.03
CA VAL A 61 9.47 3.33 1.44
C VAL A 61 10.96 3.26 1.76
N LEU A 62 11.78 3.77 0.84
CA LEU A 62 13.22 3.61 0.87
C LEU A 62 13.91 4.64 1.76
N LEU A 63 13.37 5.86 1.86
CA LEU A 63 13.95 6.93 2.69
C LEU A 63 13.48 6.90 4.13
N ASP A 64 12.26 6.42 4.41
CA ASP A 64 11.69 6.38 5.75
C ASP A 64 10.84 5.12 5.97
N PRO A 65 11.47 3.93 6.06
CA PRO A 65 10.75 2.69 6.33
C PRO A 65 10.18 2.64 7.76
N GLY A 66 10.72 3.43 8.69
CA GLY A 66 10.35 3.47 10.11
C GLY A 66 9.00 4.15 10.39
N LYS A 67 8.62 5.16 9.61
CA LYS A 67 7.32 5.85 9.75
C LYS A 67 6.09 4.99 9.45
N ARG A 68 6.28 3.77 8.96
CA ARG A 68 5.19 2.83 8.70
C ARG A 68 4.55 2.27 9.96
N ARG A 69 5.30 2.24 11.08
CA ARG A 69 4.86 1.66 12.34
C ARG A 69 5.05 2.62 13.52
N SER A 70 4.62 3.86 13.36
CA SER A 70 4.20 4.68 14.51
C SER A 70 2.73 5.03 14.33
N GLY A 71 1.87 4.01 14.45
CA GLY A 71 0.56 4.29 15.03
C GLY A 71 0.80 4.71 16.48
N PRO A 72 0.20 5.81 16.97
CA PRO A 72 0.25 6.15 18.39
C PRO A 72 -0.51 5.06 19.13
N GLY A 73 0.17 4.12 19.77
CA GLY A 73 -0.58 3.09 20.50
C GLY A 73 0.14 1.95 21.17
N LEU A 74 1.44 1.68 20.96
CA LEU A 74 2.06 0.56 21.69
C LEU A 74 3.60 0.63 21.77
N ALA A 75 4.14 1.68 22.39
CA ALA A 75 5.53 1.70 22.84
C ALA A 75 5.64 2.50 24.16
N ALA A 76 4.99 1.97 25.19
CA ALA A 76 5.20 2.33 26.59
C ALA A 76 4.79 1.12 27.44
N ALA A 77 5.75 0.22 27.68
CA ALA A 77 5.76 -0.77 28.75
C ALA A 77 7.18 -1.34 28.85
#